data_AF-A0A3C0TSA7-F1
#
_entry.id   AF-A0A3C0TSA7-F1
#
_cell.length_a   1.000
_cell.length_b   1.000
_cell.length_c   1.000
_cell.angle_alpha   90.00
_cell.angle_beta   90.00
_cell.angle_gamma   90.00
#
_symmetry.space_group_name_H-M   'P 1'
#
loop_
_entity.id
_entity.type
_entity.pdbx_description
1 polymer ?
#
loop_
_entity_poly.entity_id
_entity_poly.type
_entity_poly.pdbx_seq_one_letter_code
_entity_poly.pdbx_strand_id
1 'polypeptide(L)'
;LNASTIVLPQCERMKRFDVKHGVLTGAGTNFNRPEDLEIKTVAGQQVLYFAATASGFEGAGAVFSIALNSASSAEVKLFADRNTLKKNTAVAVGAEFLNPDNLAIDGLGNIYIIEDQPGGFADIWFAYDIDFDGIAESLGRWATLSTLGAEPTGLYFDPFDNRVAYINVQHAASDMDRTIRISINIVPEPVSVSLLAAGLGLVTGFARTRGKKKT
;
A
#
# COMPACT_ATOMS: atom_id res chain seq x y z
N LEU A 1 -16.01 13.86 6.12
CA LEU A 1 -16.93 14.74 5.35
C LEU A 1 -18.16 13.91 4.99
N ASN A 2 -19.37 14.37 5.31
CA ASN A 2 -20.57 13.71 4.81
C ASN A 2 -20.60 13.83 3.28
N ALA A 3 -20.69 12.71 2.58
CA ALA A 3 -20.70 12.66 1.13
C ALA A 3 -22.04 12.14 0.61
N SER A 4 -22.38 12.59 -0.59
CA SER A 4 -23.57 12.15 -1.33
C SER A 4 -23.19 11.91 -2.78
N THR A 5 -23.88 10.98 -3.42
CA THR A 5 -23.71 10.78 -4.86
C THR A 5 -24.63 11.72 -5.62
N ILE A 6 -24.09 12.47 -6.59
CA ILE A 6 -24.90 13.24 -7.53
C ILE A 6 -25.20 12.32 -8.71
N VAL A 7 -26.48 11.97 -8.88
CA VAL A 7 -26.92 11.26 -10.09
C VAL A 7 -26.99 12.27 -11.23
N LEU A 8 -26.10 12.13 -12.19
CA LEU A 8 -26.17 12.92 -13.42
C LEU A 8 -27.27 12.33 -14.32
N PRO A 9 -28.18 13.16 -14.86
CA PRO A 9 -29.30 12.67 -15.67
C PRO A 9 -28.78 11.95 -16.91
N GLN A 10 -29.33 10.76 -17.21
CA GLN A 10 -29.04 10.08 -18.46
C GLN A 10 -29.67 10.85 -19.63
N CYS A 11 -28.85 11.15 -20.65
CA CYS A 11 -29.33 11.76 -21.88
C CYS A 11 -29.71 10.67 -22.88
N GLU A 12 -31.01 10.55 -23.23
CA GLU A 12 -31.56 9.52 -24.13
C GLU A 12 -31.01 9.57 -25.58
N ARG A 13 -30.18 10.55 -25.94
CA ARG A 13 -29.50 10.63 -27.24
C ARG A 13 -28.05 11.05 -27.06
N MET A 14 -27.18 10.09 -26.75
CA MET A 14 -25.76 10.35 -26.51
C MET A 14 -24.98 10.50 -27.83
N LYS A 15 -24.24 11.60 -28.01
CA LYS A 15 -22.99 11.59 -28.81
C LYS A 15 -21.74 11.98 -28.04
N ARG A 16 -21.85 12.61 -26.86
CA ARG A 16 -20.81 12.74 -25.84
C ARG A 16 -21.47 13.36 -24.61
N PHE A 17 -21.32 12.71 -23.46
CA PHE A 17 -21.73 13.28 -22.19
C PHE A 17 -20.53 14.05 -21.63
N ASP A 18 -20.62 15.38 -21.54
CA ASP A 18 -19.59 16.18 -20.89
C ASP A 18 -19.79 16.12 -19.37
N VAL A 19 -19.17 15.11 -18.76
CA VAL A 19 -19.21 14.86 -17.32
C VAL A 19 -18.70 16.07 -16.54
N LYS A 20 -17.70 16.81 -17.06
CA LYS A 20 -17.10 17.94 -16.34
C LYS A 20 -18.11 19.09 -16.19
N HIS A 21 -18.81 19.44 -17.27
CA HIS A 21 -19.88 20.43 -17.19
C HIS A 21 -21.01 19.98 -16.25
N GLY A 22 -21.43 18.70 -16.32
CA GLY A 22 -22.46 18.15 -15.43
C GLY A 22 -22.09 18.18 -13.94
N VAL A 23 -20.84 17.82 -13.60
CA VAL A 23 -20.33 17.81 -12.22
C VAL A 23 -20.19 19.23 -11.64
N LEU A 24 -19.72 20.20 -12.44
CA LEU A 24 -19.61 21.59 -12.00
C LEU A 24 -20.98 22.21 -11.72
N THR A 25 -21.99 21.90 -12.55
CA THR A 25 -23.37 22.34 -12.31
C THR A 25 -24.05 21.63 -11.14
N GLY A 26 -23.56 20.43 -10.78
CA GLY A 26 -24.10 19.61 -9.68
C GLY A 26 -23.48 19.88 -8.30
N ALA A 27 -22.54 20.83 -8.19
CA ALA A 27 -21.77 21.12 -6.97
C ALA A 27 -20.85 19.97 -6.50
N GLY A 28 -20.20 19.27 -7.43
CA GLY A 28 -19.18 18.26 -7.10
C GLY A 28 -18.02 18.83 -6.27
N THR A 29 -17.52 18.04 -5.32
CA THR A 29 -16.36 18.41 -4.51
C THR A 29 -15.07 18.19 -5.29
N ASN A 30 -14.18 19.19 -5.29
CA ASN A 30 -12.85 19.06 -5.87
C ASN A 30 -11.92 18.36 -4.88
N PHE A 31 -11.47 17.16 -5.22
CA PHE A 31 -10.50 16.40 -4.43
C PHE A 31 -9.05 16.60 -4.87
N ASN A 32 -8.78 17.53 -5.80
CA ASN A 32 -7.46 17.86 -6.34
C ASN A 32 -6.76 16.65 -6.99
N ARG A 33 -6.90 16.53 -8.31
CA ARG A 33 -6.32 15.46 -9.14
C ARG A 33 -6.44 14.05 -8.51
N PRO A 34 -7.66 13.49 -8.39
CA PRO A 34 -7.80 12.07 -8.14
C PRO A 34 -7.11 11.27 -9.24
N GLU A 35 -6.23 10.33 -8.86
CA GLU A 35 -5.48 9.47 -9.77
C GLU A 35 -6.04 8.04 -9.65
N ASP A 36 -5.40 7.16 -8.87
CA ASP A 36 -5.79 5.77 -8.71
C ASP A 36 -6.82 5.51 -7.60
N LEU A 37 -7.48 4.35 -7.66
CA LEU A 37 -8.42 3.89 -6.65
C LEU A 37 -8.32 2.38 -6.41
N GLU A 38 -8.57 1.99 -5.17
CA GLU A 38 -8.62 0.59 -4.74
C GLU A 38 -9.85 0.34 -3.86
N ILE A 39 -10.34 -0.91 -3.85
CA ILE A 39 -11.51 -1.28 -3.04
C ILE A 39 -11.20 -2.55 -2.26
N LYS A 40 -11.45 -2.52 -0.94
CA LYS A 40 -11.47 -3.74 -0.11
C LYS A 40 -12.73 -3.84 0.73
N THR A 41 -13.01 -5.04 1.20
CA THR A 41 -14.10 -5.28 2.17
C THR A 41 -13.51 -5.42 3.58
N VAL A 42 -13.95 -4.56 4.49
CA VAL A 42 -13.59 -4.56 5.92
C VAL A 42 -14.84 -4.89 6.73
N ALA A 43 -14.81 -5.97 7.52
CA ALA A 43 -15.94 -6.37 8.38
C ALA A 43 -17.31 -6.42 7.65
N GLY A 44 -17.31 -6.83 6.37
CA GLY A 44 -18.53 -6.89 5.53
C GLY A 44 -18.92 -5.58 4.85
N GLN A 45 -18.18 -4.49 5.08
CA GLN A 45 -18.37 -3.19 4.48
C GLN A 45 -17.33 -2.95 3.36
N GLN A 46 -17.77 -2.60 2.14
CA GLN A 46 -16.83 -2.14 1.12
C GLN A 46 -16.33 -0.74 1.45
N VAL A 47 -15.02 -0.55 1.30
CA VAL A 47 -14.34 0.73 1.46
C VAL A 47 -13.53 0.98 0.20
N LEU A 48 -13.81 2.11 -0.45
CA LEU A 48 -13.03 2.62 -1.57
C LEU A 48 -11.95 3.55 -1.04
N TYR A 49 -10.73 3.40 -1.52
CA TYR A 49 -9.61 4.29 -1.26
C TYR A 49 -9.23 4.94 -2.58
N PHE A 50 -8.87 6.23 -2.57
CA PHE A 50 -8.34 6.87 -3.76
C PHE A 50 -7.22 7.84 -3.41
N ALA A 51 -6.22 7.89 -4.28
CA ALA A 51 -5.14 8.85 -4.18
C ALA A 51 -5.54 10.16 -4.87
N ALA A 52 -5.23 11.26 -4.22
CA ALA A 52 -5.38 12.60 -4.74
C ALA A 52 -4.01 13.26 -4.76
N THR A 53 -3.42 13.31 -5.95
CA THR A 53 -2.09 13.88 -6.10
C THR A 53 -2.14 15.40 -6.03
N ALA A 54 -1.02 16.02 -5.70
CA ALA A 54 -0.95 17.46 -5.69
C ALA A 54 -0.59 18.03 -7.08
N SER A 55 -0.89 19.31 -7.30
CA SER A 55 -0.40 20.00 -8.48
C SER A 55 1.02 20.49 -8.23
N GLY A 56 1.99 19.91 -8.95
CA GLY A 56 3.40 20.31 -8.93
C GLY A 56 4.22 19.73 -7.77
N PHE A 57 5.52 20.03 -7.78
CA PHE A 57 6.55 19.51 -6.86
C PHE A 57 6.32 19.91 -5.38
N GLU A 58 5.49 20.92 -5.12
CA GLU A 58 5.34 21.54 -3.79
C GLU A 58 4.09 21.06 -3.04
N GLY A 59 3.12 20.48 -3.76
CA GLY A 59 1.81 20.23 -3.19
C GLY A 59 1.77 19.00 -2.28
N ALA A 60 1.10 19.11 -1.13
CA ALA A 60 0.75 17.97 -0.30
C ALA A 60 -0.43 17.25 -0.94
N GLY A 61 -0.23 16.03 -1.44
CA GLY A 61 -1.34 15.17 -1.83
C GLY A 61 -1.87 14.41 -0.62
N ALA A 62 -2.96 13.68 -0.82
CA ALA A 62 -3.61 12.92 0.22
C ALA A 62 -4.21 11.62 -0.34
N VAL A 63 -4.45 10.67 0.54
CA VAL A 63 -5.27 9.51 0.25
C VAL A 63 -6.54 9.64 1.06
N PHE A 64 -7.66 9.31 0.44
CA PHE A 64 -8.98 9.35 1.07
C PHE A 64 -9.59 7.96 1.09
N SER A 65 -10.49 7.72 2.05
CA SER A 65 -11.31 6.52 2.12
C SER A 65 -12.80 6.88 2.10
N ILE A 66 -13.62 5.99 1.54
CA ILE A 66 -15.07 6.13 1.44
C ILE A 66 -15.71 4.79 1.77
N ALA A 67 -16.45 4.72 2.89
CA ALA A 67 -17.29 3.58 3.19
C ALA A 67 -18.51 3.57 2.25
N LEU A 68 -18.65 2.52 1.43
CA LEU A 68 -19.72 2.35 0.45
C LEU A 68 -20.96 1.68 1.09
N ASN A 69 -21.52 2.28 2.14
CA ASN A 69 -22.62 1.69 2.92
C ASN A 69 -24.00 1.92 2.27
N SER A 70 -24.25 3.15 1.81
CA SER A 70 -25.43 3.59 1.07
C SER A 70 -25.07 4.85 0.29
N ALA A 71 -25.66 5.02 -0.91
CA ALA A 71 -25.44 6.18 -1.76
C ALA A 71 -25.81 7.52 -1.08
N SER A 72 -26.57 7.47 0.02
CA SER A 72 -27.04 8.63 0.79
C SER A 72 -26.29 8.86 2.12
N SER A 73 -25.31 8.03 2.48
CA SER A 73 -24.59 8.12 3.77
C SER A 73 -23.09 7.81 3.68
N ALA A 74 -22.52 7.87 2.48
CA ALA A 74 -21.09 7.68 2.32
C ALA A 74 -20.35 8.78 3.09
N GLU A 75 -19.35 8.41 3.87
CA GLU A 75 -18.45 9.37 4.51
C GLU A 75 -17.10 9.33 3.80
N VAL A 76 -16.60 10.49 3.39
CA VAL A 76 -15.22 10.62 2.91
C VAL A 76 -14.34 10.98 4.10
N LYS A 77 -13.35 10.13 4.39
CA LYS A 77 -12.35 10.36 5.43
C LYS A 77 -10.98 10.63 4.79
N LEU A 78 -10.17 11.42 5.48
CA LEU A 78 -8.76 11.58 5.15
C LEU A 78 -8.03 10.35 5.66
N PHE A 79 -7.62 9.46 4.75
CA PHE A 79 -6.94 8.21 5.11
C PHE A 79 -5.48 8.48 5.49
N ALA A 80 -4.75 9.22 4.65
CA ALA A 80 -3.35 9.56 4.91
C ALA A 80 -2.98 10.90 4.26
N ASP A 81 -2.14 11.69 4.94
CA ASP A 81 -1.54 12.93 4.44
C ASP A 81 -0.20 13.21 5.14
N ARG A 82 0.35 14.41 4.94
CA ARG A 82 1.61 14.83 5.58
C ARG A 82 1.54 14.89 7.13
N ASN A 83 0.35 14.91 7.72
CA ASN A 83 0.15 14.91 9.18
C ASN A 83 0.08 13.49 9.76
N THR A 84 -0.10 12.45 8.93
CA THR A 84 -0.04 11.06 9.37
C THR A 84 1.32 10.78 10.02
N LEU A 85 1.34 9.99 11.09
CA LEU A 85 2.55 9.75 11.86
C LEU A 85 3.48 8.76 11.15
N LYS A 86 4.78 8.92 11.31
CA LYS A 86 5.77 7.89 10.96
C LYS A 86 5.68 6.74 11.94
N LYS A 87 5.65 5.51 11.42
CA LYS A 87 5.53 4.29 12.22
C LYS A 87 6.61 4.15 13.30
N ASN A 88 7.83 4.60 13.02
CA ASN A 88 9.00 4.37 13.88
C ASN A 88 9.29 5.51 14.88
N THR A 89 8.83 6.73 14.62
CA THR A 89 9.15 7.90 15.46
C THR A 89 7.93 8.61 16.03
N ALA A 90 6.73 8.29 15.57
CA ALA A 90 5.47 8.94 15.97
C ALA A 90 5.47 10.47 15.77
N VAL A 91 6.29 10.98 14.85
CA VAL A 91 6.21 12.37 14.34
C VAL A 91 5.53 12.36 12.98
N ALA A 92 4.93 13.48 12.56
CA ALA A 92 4.33 13.59 11.24
C ALA A 92 5.32 13.23 10.12
N VAL A 93 4.85 12.53 9.07
CA VAL A 93 5.65 12.19 7.89
C VAL A 93 6.18 13.45 7.20
N GLY A 94 5.41 14.53 7.22
CA GLY A 94 5.81 15.85 6.77
C GLY A 94 6.13 15.88 5.28
N ALA A 95 7.15 16.64 4.89
CA ALA A 95 7.55 16.82 3.50
C ALA A 95 8.12 15.57 2.82
N GLU A 96 8.27 14.45 3.55
CA GLU A 96 8.65 13.17 2.93
C GLU A 96 7.50 12.54 2.16
N PHE A 97 6.24 12.79 2.53
CA PHE A 97 5.08 12.26 1.84
C PHE A 97 4.56 13.25 0.79
N LEU A 98 4.66 12.87 -0.48
CA LEU A 98 4.45 13.75 -1.63
C LEU A 98 3.74 13.01 -2.77
N ASN A 99 2.82 13.69 -3.47
CA ASN A 99 2.15 13.20 -4.69
C ASN A 99 1.79 11.69 -4.70
N PRO A 100 0.99 11.20 -3.73
CA PRO A 100 0.40 9.87 -3.84
C PRO A 100 -0.38 9.78 -5.16
N ASP A 101 -0.11 8.73 -5.93
CA ASP A 101 -0.66 8.54 -7.27
C ASP A 101 -1.35 7.18 -7.39
N ASN A 102 -0.60 6.09 -7.20
CA ASN A 102 -1.14 4.73 -7.22
C ASN A 102 -1.44 4.19 -5.81
N LEU A 103 -2.36 3.22 -5.76
CA LEU A 103 -2.65 2.43 -4.57
C LEU A 103 -2.50 0.94 -4.88
N ALA A 104 -2.20 0.14 -3.87
CA ALA A 104 -2.26 -1.31 -3.97
C ALA A 104 -2.69 -1.95 -2.65
N ILE A 105 -3.36 -3.09 -2.72
CA ILE A 105 -3.79 -3.86 -1.55
C ILE A 105 -3.18 -5.26 -1.62
N ASP A 106 -2.49 -5.68 -0.54
CA ASP A 106 -1.96 -7.04 -0.46
C ASP A 106 -3.02 -8.07 -0.05
N GLY A 107 -2.67 -9.36 -0.13
CA GLY A 107 -3.58 -10.45 0.25
C GLY A 107 -3.96 -10.50 1.74
N LEU A 108 -3.41 -9.62 2.58
CA LEU A 108 -3.80 -9.44 3.98
C LEU A 108 -4.66 -8.18 4.19
N GLY A 109 -4.90 -7.41 3.14
CA GLY A 109 -5.70 -6.18 3.18
C GLY A 109 -4.91 -4.93 3.60
N ASN A 110 -3.57 -5.01 3.67
CA ASN A 110 -2.74 -3.83 3.93
C ASN A 110 -2.72 -2.93 2.68
N ILE A 111 -2.66 -1.62 2.91
CA ILE A 111 -2.66 -0.63 1.83
C ILE A 111 -1.25 -0.10 1.62
N TYR A 112 -0.86 -0.03 0.37
CA TYR A 112 0.38 0.58 -0.09
C TYR A 112 0.03 1.81 -0.91
N ILE A 113 0.73 2.90 -0.65
CA ILE A 113 0.57 4.19 -1.33
C ILE A 113 1.85 4.42 -2.13
N ILE A 114 1.72 4.62 -3.43
CA ILE A 114 2.83 4.75 -4.36
C ILE A 114 2.87 6.20 -4.82
N GLU A 115 4.01 6.86 -4.66
CA GLU A 115 4.19 8.23 -5.09
C GLU A 115 4.59 8.32 -6.56
N ASP A 116 4.10 9.37 -7.23
CA ASP A 116 4.68 9.88 -8.48
C ASP A 116 5.54 11.11 -8.17
N GLN A 117 6.84 10.87 -7.96
CA GLN A 117 7.82 11.93 -7.75
C GLN A 117 8.73 12.11 -8.97
N PRO A 118 8.89 13.36 -9.43
CA PRO A 118 9.85 13.68 -10.48
C PRO A 118 11.29 13.46 -10.00
N GLY A 119 12.17 13.07 -10.93
CA GLY A 119 13.60 12.95 -10.69
C GLY A 119 14.05 11.59 -10.14
N GLY A 120 13.14 10.63 -10.01
CA GLY A 120 13.51 9.26 -9.67
C GLY A 120 13.67 8.97 -8.19
N PHE A 121 13.04 9.77 -7.31
CA PHE A 121 13.03 9.55 -5.86
C PHE A 121 11.57 9.49 -5.40
N ALA A 122 10.95 8.33 -5.58
CA ALA A 122 9.56 8.11 -5.21
C ALA A 122 9.47 7.00 -4.17
N ASP A 123 8.75 7.27 -3.08
CA ASP A 123 8.55 6.29 -2.02
C ASP A 123 7.29 5.45 -2.26
N ILE A 124 7.34 4.23 -1.74
CA ILE A 124 6.17 3.40 -1.55
C ILE A 124 5.96 3.28 -0.05
N TRP A 125 4.81 3.77 0.42
CA TRP A 125 4.44 3.79 1.82
C TRP A 125 3.52 2.62 2.14
N PHE A 126 3.85 1.90 3.20
CA PHE A 126 2.92 1.00 3.88
C PHE A 126 2.06 1.82 4.84
N ALA A 127 0.74 1.78 4.67
CA ALA A 127 -0.20 2.40 5.58
C ALA A 127 -0.66 1.41 6.65
N TYR A 128 -0.40 1.75 7.91
CA TYR A 128 -0.93 1.04 9.06
C TYR A 128 -2.28 1.65 9.42
N ASP A 129 -3.34 0.86 9.22
CA ASP A 129 -4.74 1.12 9.58
C ASP A 129 -5.18 -0.09 10.42
N ILE A 130 -4.85 -0.07 11.71
CA ILE A 130 -4.86 -1.22 12.61
C ILE A 130 -6.27 -1.60 13.01
N ASP A 131 -7.14 -0.60 13.20
CA ASP A 131 -8.54 -0.81 13.53
C ASP A 131 -9.48 -0.87 12.32
N PHE A 132 -8.93 -0.64 11.12
CA PHE A 132 -9.62 -0.66 9.84
C PHE A 132 -10.79 0.35 9.76
N ASP A 133 -10.66 1.50 10.42
CA ASP A 133 -11.69 2.53 10.42
C ASP A 133 -11.64 3.44 9.17
N GLY A 134 -10.64 3.24 8.30
CA GLY A 134 -10.41 4.05 7.11
C GLY A 134 -9.58 5.30 7.36
N ILE A 135 -8.83 5.37 8.46
CA ILE A 135 -7.82 6.37 8.78
C ILE A 135 -6.53 5.65 9.17
N ALA A 136 -5.43 5.88 8.45
CA ALA A 136 -4.16 5.29 8.82
C ALA A 136 -3.59 5.93 10.10
N GLU A 137 -3.25 5.13 11.12
CA GLU A 137 -2.59 5.65 12.32
C GLU A 137 -1.12 6.01 12.05
N SER A 138 -0.50 5.35 11.07
CA SER A 138 0.88 5.68 10.68
C SER A 138 1.26 5.20 9.29
N LEU A 139 2.31 5.79 8.72
CA LEU A 139 2.98 5.33 7.51
C LEU A 139 4.38 4.83 7.81
N GLY A 140 4.81 3.78 7.11
CA GLY A 140 6.19 3.33 7.06
C GLY A 140 6.66 3.25 5.61
N ARG A 141 7.84 3.78 5.30
CA ARG A 141 8.45 3.61 3.96
C ARG A 141 8.77 2.13 3.75
N TRP A 142 8.12 1.52 2.76
CA TRP A 142 8.30 0.10 2.40
C TRP A 142 9.42 -0.08 1.39
N ALA A 143 9.45 0.78 0.37
CA ALA A 143 10.49 0.81 -0.65
C ALA A 143 10.67 2.23 -1.19
N THR A 144 11.79 2.46 -1.87
CA THR A 144 12.07 3.70 -2.59
C THR A 144 12.58 3.34 -3.97
N LEU A 145 12.01 3.94 -5.01
CA LEU A 145 12.59 3.94 -6.34
C LEU A 145 13.67 5.02 -6.39
N SER A 146 14.85 4.67 -6.88
CA SER A 146 16.00 5.55 -7.05
C SER A 146 16.49 5.64 -8.51
N THR A 147 15.65 5.22 -9.46
CA THR A 147 15.98 5.23 -10.89
C THR A 147 15.74 6.61 -11.46
N LEU A 148 16.79 7.26 -11.96
CA LEU A 148 16.73 8.63 -12.47
C LEU A 148 15.61 8.81 -13.52
N GLY A 149 14.76 9.81 -13.27
CA GLY A 149 13.65 10.18 -14.15
C GLY A 149 12.44 9.24 -14.11
N ALA A 150 12.56 8.10 -13.45
CA ALA A 150 11.50 7.10 -13.41
C ALA A 150 10.49 7.35 -12.29
N GLU A 151 9.29 6.84 -12.48
CA GLU A 151 8.23 6.78 -11.47
C GLU A 151 7.77 5.31 -11.29
N PRO A 152 7.50 4.88 -10.04
CA PRO A 152 6.94 3.57 -9.77
C PRO A 152 5.42 3.61 -10.03
N THR A 153 4.89 2.62 -10.72
CA THR A 153 3.45 2.52 -10.97
C THR A 153 3.00 1.06 -11.04
N GLY A 154 1.70 0.82 -10.90
CA GLY A 154 1.10 -0.50 -11.07
C GLY A 154 1.69 -1.56 -10.13
N LEU A 155 1.91 -1.19 -8.86
CA LEU A 155 2.21 -2.17 -7.82
C LEU A 155 1.00 -3.11 -7.68
N TYR A 156 1.22 -4.41 -7.82
CA TYR A 156 0.19 -5.40 -7.54
C TYR A 156 0.77 -6.60 -6.80
N PHE A 157 -0.04 -7.21 -5.94
CA PHE A 157 0.31 -8.43 -5.22
C PHE A 157 -0.27 -9.64 -5.94
N ASP A 158 0.49 -10.73 -5.99
CA ASP A 158 0.05 -11.96 -6.63
C ASP A 158 -1.15 -12.53 -5.83
N PRO A 159 -2.32 -12.74 -6.48
CA PRO A 159 -3.52 -13.22 -5.79
C PRO A 159 -3.41 -14.68 -5.31
N PHE A 160 -2.40 -15.41 -5.76
CA PHE A 160 -2.18 -16.83 -5.44
C PHE A 160 -0.96 -17.04 -4.54
N ASP A 161 -0.08 -16.05 -4.39
CA ASP A 161 1.08 -16.09 -3.50
C ASP A 161 1.36 -14.74 -2.85
N ASN A 162 0.88 -14.56 -1.60
CA ASN A 162 1.07 -13.34 -0.81
C ASN A 162 2.55 -12.98 -0.53
N ARG A 163 3.52 -13.80 -0.98
CA ARG A 163 4.96 -13.51 -0.90
C ARG A 163 5.48 -12.80 -2.13
N VAL A 164 4.66 -12.62 -3.16
CA VAL A 164 5.06 -12.06 -4.46
C VAL A 164 4.29 -10.78 -4.73
N ALA A 165 5.04 -9.75 -5.12
CA ALA A 165 4.51 -8.51 -5.67
C ALA A 165 5.25 -8.18 -6.96
N TYR A 166 4.63 -7.37 -7.79
CA TYR A 166 5.21 -6.85 -9.00
C TYR A 166 4.98 -5.35 -9.06
N ILE A 167 5.91 -4.62 -9.63
CA ILE A 167 5.81 -3.18 -9.80
C ILE A 167 6.44 -2.76 -11.12
N ASN A 168 5.84 -1.80 -11.80
CA ASN A 168 6.40 -1.22 -13.01
C ASN A 168 7.22 0.03 -12.67
N VAL A 169 8.30 0.22 -13.41
CA VAL A 169 9.14 1.40 -13.41
C VAL A 169 8.98 2.02 -14.79
N GLN A 170 8.33 3.19 -14.86
CA GLN A 170 8.07 3.90 -16.12
C GLN A 170 8.86 5.20 -16.21
N HIS A 171 8.99 5.72 -17.43
CA HIS A 171 9.67 6.99 -17.72
C HIS A 171 11.15 7.03 -17.31
N ALA A 172 11.82 5.88 -17.23
CA ALA A 172 13.24 5.88 -16.88
C ALA A 172 14.03 6.74 -17.87
N ALA A 173 14.97 7.57 -17.39
CA ALA A 173 15.77 8.45 -18.26
C ALA A 173 16.60 7.67 -19.31
N SER A 174 16.82 6.37 -19.08
CA SER A 174 17.42 5.45 -20.03
C SER A 174 16.49 4.98 -21.16
N ASP A 175 15.21 5.38 -21.15
CA ASP A 175 14.15 4.90 -22.04
C ASP A 175 13.98 3.37 -21.97
N MET A 176 14.19 2.81 -20.78
CA MET A 176 14.14 1.37 -20.52
C MET A 176 13.28 1.11 -19.28
N ASP A 177 11.98 1.04 -19.52
CA ASP A 177 11.00 0.69 -18.50
C ASP A 177 11.07 -0.79 -18.15
N ARG A 178 10.78 -1.13 -16.88
CA ARG A 178 10.87 -2.51 -16.39
C ARG A 178 9.76 -2.84 -15.42
N THR A 179 9.32 -4.10 -15.48
CA THR A 179 8.57 -4.72 -14.38
C THR A 179 9.55 -5.43 -13.46
N ILE A 180 9.48 -5.13 -12.16
CA ILE A 180 10.26 -5.76 -11.10
C ILE A 180 9.33 -6.72 -10.36
N ARG A 181 9.79 -7.97 -10.18
CA ARG A 181 9.17 -8.93 -9.26
C ARG A 181 9.89 -8.86 -7.91
N ILE A 182 9.13 -8.61 -6.85
CA ILE A 182 9.59 -8.67 -5.47
C ILE A 182 9.06 -9.97 -4.88
N SER A 183 9.93 -10.81 -4.33
CA SER A 183 9.52 -12.09 -3.73
C SER A 183 10.28 -12.40 -2.46
N ILE A 184 9.56 -12.83 -1.43
CA ILE A 184 10.17 -13.34 -0.20
C ILE A 184 10.48 -14.82 -0.37
N ASN A 185 11.77 -15.15 -0.40
CA ASN A 185 12.23 -16.53 -0.27
C ASN A 185 12.44 -16.85 1.20
N ILE A 186 11.65 -17.77 1.74
CA ILE A 186 11.93 -18.33 3.07
C ILE A 186 13.14 -19.23 2.92
N VAL A 187 14.33 -18.73 3.30
CA VAL A 187 15.51 -19.57 3.47
C VAL A 187 15.34 -20.28 4.82
N PRO A 188 15.22 -21.62 4.86
CA PRO A 188 15.20 -22.34 6.12
C PRO A 188 16.56 -22.12 6.80
N GLU A 189 16.57 -21.49 7.97
CA GLU A 189 17.78 -21.32 8.76
C GLU A 189 18.39 -22.72 9.07
N PRO A 190 19.67 -22.97 8.77
CA PRO A 190 20.33 -24.23 9.09
C PRO A 190 20.66 -24.30 10.58
N VAL A 191 19.65 -24.34 11.46
CA VAL A 191 19.90 -24.42 12.91
C VAL A 191 19.11 -25.47 13.67
N SER A 192 18.37 -26.35 12.99
CA SER A 192 17.67 -27.45 13.69
C SER A 192 18.40 -28.80 13.65
N VAL A 193 19.37 -29.00 12.74
CA VAL A 193 20.08 -30.29 12.62
C VAL A 193 21.28 -30.36 13.56
N SER A 194 22.06 -29.27 13.68
CA SER A 194 23.26 -29.23 14.53
C SER A 194 22.94 -29.27 16.03
N LEU A 195 21.87 -28.60 16.47
CA LEU A 195 21.40 -28.64 17.86
C LEU A 195 20.77 -29.99 18.22
N LEU A 196 20.06 -30.65 17.29
CA LEU A 196 19.51 -31.99 17.49
C LEU A 196 20.63 -33.05 17.54
N ALA A 197 21.65 -32.93 16.70
CA ALA A 197 22.83 -33.82 16.72
C ALA A 197 23.68 -33.64 17.99
N ALA A 198 23.90 -32.40 18.43
CA ALA A 198 24.58 -32.11 19.69
C ALA A 198 23.79 -32.62 20.92
N GLY A 199 22.46 -32.49 20.89
CA GLY A 199 21.56 -33.02 21.93
C GLY A 199 21.61 -34.55 22.03
N LEU A 200 21.57 -35.27 20.90
CA LEU A 200 21.69 -36.74 20.90
C LEU A 200 23.09 -37.23 21.32
N GLY A 201 24.15 -36.49 20.98
CA GLY A 201 25.53 -36.81 21.38
C GLY A 201 25.76 -36.73 22.88
N LEU A 202 25.11 -35.78 23.57
CA LEU A 202 25.21 -35.65 25.03
C LEU A 202 24.46 -36.76 25.77
N VAL A 203 23.25 -37.13 25.32
CA VAL A 203 22.45 -38.21 25.96
C VAL A 203 23.14 -39.58 25.83
N THR A 204 23.80 -39.85 24.70
CA THR A 204 24.57 -41.09 24.50
C THR A 204 25.89 -41.11 25.27
N GLY A 205 26.51 -39.94 25.51
CA GLY A 205 27.73 -39.80 26.31
C GLY A 205 27.53 -40.14 27.81
N PHE A 206 26.42 -39.72 28.41
CA PHE A 206 26.12 -40.00 29.82
C PHE A 206 25.68 -41.45 30.09
N ALA A 207 25.08 -42.13 29.09
CA ALA A 207 24.70 -43.54 29.23
C ALA A 207 25.91 -44.49 29.19
N ARG A 208 27.04 -44.07 28.60
CA ARG A 208 28.19 -44.96 28.32
C ARG A 208 29.19 -45.09 29.48
N THR A 209 29.14 -44.22 30.50
CA THR A 209 30.13 -44.22 31.60
C THR A 209 29.70 -45.01 32.84
N ARG A 210 28.50 -45.61 32.88
CA ARG A 210 28.02 -46.39 34.04
C ARG A 210 28.22 -47.91 33.98
N GLY A 211 29.01 -48.40 33.02
CA GLY A 211 29.06 -49.85 32.73
C GLY A 211 30.43 -50.47 32.57
N LYS A 212 31.43 -50.16 33.41
CA LYS A 212 32.57 -51.09 33.64
C LYS A 212 33.03 -51.06 35.09
N LYS A 213 32.46 -51.96 35.88
CA LYS A 213 33.00 -52.44 37.16
C LYS A 213 33.15 -53.95 37.05
N LYS A 214 34.25 -54.48 37.62
CA LYS A 214 34.66 -55.90 37.80
C LYS A 214 35.48 -56.46 36.63
N THR A 215 36.59 -57.15 36.83
CA THR A 215 37.03 -58.00 37.97
C THR A 215 38.17 -57.44 38.80
#